data_AF-A0A545BG97-F1
#
_entry.id   AF-A0A545BG97-F1
#
_cell.length_a   1.000
_cell.length_b   1.000
_cell.length_c   1.000
_cell.angle_alpha   90.00
_cell.angle_beta   90.00
_cell.angle_gamma   90.00
#
_symmetry.space_group_name_H-M   'P 1'
#
loop_
_entity.id
_entity.type
_entity.pdbx_description
1 polymer ?
#
loop_
_entity_poly.entity_id
_entity_poly.type
_entity_poly.pdbx_seq_one_letter_code
_entity_poly.pdbx_strand_id
1 'polypeptide(L)'
;MSSDEKQRAEYWAQRRGYPSANEYYAEAIAEKIRRENLDFDIPDLLTARINQVVDELKALSTNNANLERVVTMGFDSLLGLTRGDNYLLDEENGELT
;
A
#
# COMPACT_ATOMS: atom_id res chain seq x y z
N MET A 1 17.58 21.41 -30.19
CA MET A 1 16.27 21.93 -29.77
C MET A 1 15.58 22.59 -30.95
N SER A 2 14.36 22.16 -31.24
CA SER A 2 13.48 22.82 -32.20
C SER A 2 13.04 24.20 -31.67
N SER A 3 12.51 25.04 -32.56
CA SER A 3 11.94 26.34 -32.16
C SER A 3 10.76 26.19 -31.18
N ASP A 4 9.97 25.13 -31.36
CA ASP A 4 8.82 24.82 -30.50
C ASP A 4 9.25 24.43 -29.08
N GLU A 5 10.32 23.64 -28.94
CA GLU A 5 10.87 23.28 -27.63
C GLU A 5 11.39 24.49 -26.86
N LYS A 6 12.00 25.46 -27.56
CA LYS A 6 12.47 26.71 -26.95
C LYS A 6 11.29 27.56 -26.45
N GLN A 7 10.26 27.74 -27.27
CA GLN A 7 9.06 28.46 -26.87
C GLN A 7 8.36 27.81 -25.66
N ARG A 8 8.25 26.48 -25.65
CA ARG A 8 7.69 25.75 -24.51
C ARG A 8 8.52 25.94 -23.25
N ALA A 9 9.84 25.91 -23.36
CA ALA A 9 10.71 26.12 -22.21
C ALA A 9 10.63 27.55 -21.67
N GLU A 10 10.56 28.56 -22.53
CA GLU A 10 10.32 29.96 -22.14
C GLU A 10 8.97 30.11 -21.42
N TYR A 11 7.91 29.51 -21.96
CA TYR A 11 6.59 29.50 -21.33
C TYR A 11 6.63 28.89 -19.91
N TRP A 12 7.26 27.72 -19.76
CA TRP A 12 7.34 27.06 -18.44
C TRP A 12 8.28 27.77 -17.47
N ALA A 13 9.39 28.33 -17.96
CA ALA A 13 10.29 29.16 -17.16
C ALA A 13 9.54 30.34 -16.57
N GLN A 14 8.81 31.09 -17.39
CA GLN A 14 7.99 32.22 -16.93
C GLN A 14 6.90 31.76 -15.96
N ARG A 15 6.17 30.69 -16.29
CA ARG A 15 5.09 30.15 -15.45
C ARG A 15 5.56 29.70 -14.06
N ARG A 16 6.81 29.23 -13.94
CA ARG A 16 7.42 28.81 -12.68
C ARG A 16 8.26 29.89 -12.01
N GLY A 17 8.31 31.10 -12.58
CA GLY A 17 9.00 32.25 -11.99
C GLY A 17 10.52 32.26 -12.18
N TYR A 18 11.06 31.52 -13.15
CA TYR A 18 12.47 31.57 -13.46
C TYR A 18 12.83 32.88 -14.19
N PRO A 19 13.99 33.50 -13.88
CA PRO A 19 14.49 34.71 -14.55
C PRO A 19 14.75 34.52 -16.05
N SER A 20 15.09 33.30 -16.47
CA SER A 20 15.35 32.98 -17.86
C SER A 20 15.10 31.50 -18.17
N ALA A 21 14.93 31.19 -19.46
CA ALA A 21 14.86 29.80 -19.91
C ALA A 21 16.18 29.03 -19.61
N ASN A 22 17.32 29.72 -19.57
CA ASN A 22 18.61 29.08 -19.26
C ASN A 22 18.68 28.53 -17.84
N GLU A 23 18.20 29.30 -16.85
CA GLU A 23 18.14 28.81 -15.47
C GLU A 23 17.15 27.64 -15.34
N TYR A 24 16.04 27.70 -16.07
CA TYR A 24 15.09 26.59 -16.14
C TYR A 24 15.73 25.33 -16.76
N TYR A 25 16.57 25.45 -17.79
CA TYR A 25 17.29 24.30 -18.36
C TYR A 25 18.30 23.72 -17.37
N ALA A 26 19.03 24.55 -16.65
CA ALA A 26 20.02 24.10 -15.67
C ALA A 26 19.34 23.28 -14.55
N GLU A 27 18.22 23.78 -14.01
CA GLU A 27 17.46 23.04 -13.00
C GLU A 27 16.84 21.76 -13.57
N ALA A 28 16.31 21.79 -14.80
CA ALA A 28 15.75 20.60 -15.44
C ALA A 28 16.81 19.50 -15.66
N ILE A 29 18.05 19.86 -15.97
CA ILE A 29 19.17 18.92 -16.07
C ILE A 29 19.49 18.32 -14.68
N ALA A 30 19.57 19.15 -13.64
CA ALA A 30 19.80 18.69 -12.28
C ALA A 30 18.67 17.75 -11.82
N GLU A 31 17.41 18.10 -12.09
CA GLU A 31 16.24 17.26 -11.80
C GLU A 31 16.30 15.92 -12.55
N LYS A 32 16.72 15.92 -13.81
CA LYS A 32 16.88 14.70 -14.60
C LYS A 32 17.95 13.77 -14.01
N ILE A 33 19.09 14.32 -13.60
CA ILE A 33 20.17 13.56 -12.93
C ILE A 33 19.68 12.98 -11.60
N ARG A 34 18.99 13.77 -10.77
CA ARG A 34 18.39 13.30 -9.51
C ARG A 34 17.44 12.12 -9.73
N ARG A 35 16.54 12.22 -10.72
CA ARG A 35 15.62 11.14 -11.11
C ARG A 35 16.35 9.89 -11.59
N GLU A 36 17.44 10.03 -12.35
CA GLU A 36 18.26 8.89 -12.80
C GLU A 36 18.99 8.20 -11.65
N ASN A 37 19.39 8.95 -10.63
CA ASN A 37 19.97 8.42 -9.40
C ASN A 37 18.91 7.83 -8.44
N LEU A 38 17.64 7.77 -8.84
CA LEU A 38 16.50 7.36 -8.00
C LEU A 38 16.31 8.25 -6.76
N ASP A 39 16.90 9.44 -6.77
CA ASP A 39 16.84 10.44 -5.71
C ASP A 39 15.79 11.50 -6.09
N PHE A 40 14.53 11.08 -6.17
CA PHE A 40 13.43 11.98 -6.48
C PHE A 40 12.50 12.11 -5.28
N ASP A 41 12.02 13.34 -5.05
CA ASP A 41 11.00 13.60 -4.06
C ASP A 41 9.72 12.83 -4.42
N ILE A 42 9.31 11.93 -3.53
CA ILE A 42 8.04 11.22 -3.67
C ILE A 42 6.95 12.19 -3.20
N PRO A 43 5.97 12.55 -4.05
CA PRO A 43 4.89 13.43 -3.64
C PRO A 43 4.14 12.85 -2.44
N ASP A 44 3.73 13.69 -1.48
CA ASP A 44 3.01 13.25 -0.28
C ASP A 44 1.78 12.39 -0.58
N LEU A 45 1.08 12.68 -1.67
CA LEU A 45 -0.06 11.88 -2.12
C LEU A 45 0.34 10.45 -2.50
N LEU A 46 1.50 10.27 -3.14
CA LEU A 46 1.98 8.94 -3.50
C LEU A 46 2.40 8.16 -2.25
N THR A 47 3.05 8.80 -1.29
CA THR A 47 3.33 8.22 0.03
C THR A 47 2.05 7.80 0.74
N ALA A 48 1.03 8.67 0.78
CA ALA A 48 -0.27 8.36 1.37
C ALA A 48 -0.96 7.16 0.67
N ARG A 49 -0.87 7.09 -0.67
CA ARG A 49 -1.39 5.94 -1.44
C ARG A 49 -0.65 4.65 -1.12
N ILE A 50 0.67 4.67 -1.00
CA ILE A 50 1.46 3.49 -0.63
C ILE A 50 1.07 3.02 0.77
N ASN A 51 0.94 3.94 1.72
CA ASN A 51 0.50 3.61 3.08
C ASN A 51 -0.89 2.94 3.08
N GLN A 52 -1.83 3.46 2.28
CA GLN A 52 -3.15 2.83 2.12
C GLN A 52 -3.04 1.38 1.62
N VAL A 53 -2.19 1.12 0.62
CA VAL A 53 -1.99 -0.24 0.09
C VAL A 53 -1.39 -1.17 1.14
N VAL A 54 -0.44 -0.69 1.96
CA VAL A 54 0.15 -1.46 3.06
C VAL A 54 -0.92 -1.82 4.09
N ASP A 55 -1.81 -0.88 4.44
CA ASP A 55 -2.90 -1.13 5.37
C ASP A 55 -3.90 -2.16 4.83
N GLU A 56 -4.24 -2.07 3.54
CA GLU A 56 -5.12 -3.04 2.87
C GLU A 56 -4.50 -4.44 2.83
N LEU A 57 -3.20 -4.56 2.57
CA LEU A 57 -2.48 -5.84 2.63
C LEU A 57 -2.49 -6.44 4.04
N LYS A 58 -2.35 -5.62 5.07
CA LYS A 58 -2.42 -6.06 6.47
C LYS A 58 -3.82 -6.54 6.84
N ALA A 59 -4.85 -5.84 6.38
CA ALA A 59 -6.24 -6.26 6.55
C ALA A 59 -6.51 -7.60 5.84
N LEU A 60 -6.03 -7.77 4.61
CA LEU A 60 -6.14 -9.01 3.85
C LEU A 60 -5.44 -10.19 4.56
N SER A 61 -4.23 -9.98 5.06
CA SER A 61 -3.48 -11.00 5.81
C SER A 61 -4.24 -11.46 7.07
N THR A 62 -4.82 -10.51 7.80
CA THR A 62 -5.63 -10.79 9.00
C THR A 62 -6.89 -11.59 8.63
N ASN A 63 -7.57 -11.21 7.56
CA ASN A 63 -8.75 -11.92 7.08
C ASN A 63 -8.41 -13.36 6.65
N ASN A 64 -7.27 -13.57 6.00
CA ASN A 64 -6.83 -14.90 5.60
C ASN A 64 -6.55 -15.79 6.82
N ALA A 65 -5.86 -15.28 7.83
CA ALA A 65 -5.61 -16.01 9.07
C ALA A 65 -6.91 -16.34 9.83
N ASN A 66 -7.90 -15.45 9.78
CA ASN A 66 -9.22 -15.72 10.35
C ASN A 66 -9.97 -16.80 9.57
N LEU A 67 -9.92 -16.78 8.24
CA LEU A 67 -10.51 -17.83 7.40
C LEU A 67 -9.86 -19.18 7.68
N GLU A 68 -8.54 -19.24 7.79
CA GLU A 68 -7.82 -20.46 8.16
C GLU A 68 -8.33 -21.01 9.51
N ARG A 69 -8.44 -20.15 10.52
CA ARG A 69 -8.95 -20.56 11.84
C ARG A 69 -10.37 -21.11 11.77
N VAL A 70 -11.27 -20.43 11.05
CA VAL A 70 -12.67 -20.87 10.90
C VAL A 70 -12.75 -22.20 10.16
N VAL A 71 -11.94 -22.40 9.13
CA VAL A 71 -11.89 -23.65 8.38
C VAL A 71 -11.41 -24.79 9.28
N THR A 72 -10.32 -24.59 10.03
CA THR A 72 -9.80 -25.60 10.97
C THR A 72 -10.84 -25.94 12.04
N MET A 73 -11.45 -24.93 12.67
CA MET A 73 -12.52 -25.14 13.66
C MET A 73 -13.73 -25.88 13.07
N GLY A 74 -14.10 -25.57 11.82
CA GLY A 74 -15.17 -26.25 11.12
C GLY A 74 -14.86 -27.73 10.87
N PHE A 75 -13.63 -28.05 10.45
CA PHE A 75 -13.19 -29.43 10.28
C PHE A 75 -13.10 -30.18 11.61
N ASP A 76 -12.59 -29.56 12.67
CA ASP A 76 -12.56 -30.16 14.01
C ASP A 76 -13.97 -30.47 14.52
N SER A 77 -14.92 -29.56 14.28
CA SER A 77 -16.34 -29.78 14.62
C SER A 77 -16.94 -30.95 13.85
N LEU A 78 -16.67 -31.07 12.54
CA LEU A 78 -17.12 -32.20 11.72
C LEU A 78 -16.49 -33.53 12.17
N LEU A 79 -15.21 -33.51 12.57
CA LEU A 79 -14.54 -34.69 13.12
C LEU A 79 -15.13 -35.09 14.47
N GLY A 80 -15.45 -34.14 15.34
CA GLY A 80 -16.15 -34.39 16.61
C GLY A 80 -17.50 -35.07 16.39
N LEU A 81 -18.33 -34.48 15.51
CA LEU A 81 -19.64 -35.03 15.15
C LEU A 81 -19.56 -36.46 14.58
N THR A 82 -18.58 -36.73 13.72
CA THR A 82 -18.42 -38.05 13.08
C THR A 82 -17.81 -39.11 13.99
N ARG A 83 -17.07 -38.72 15.03
CA ARG A 83 -16.58 -39.63 16.09
C ARG A 83 -17.60 -39.88 17.20
N GLY A 84 -18.72 -39.16 17.20
CA GLY A 84 -19.74 -39.25 18.24
C GLY A 84 -19.42 -38.43 19.50
N ASP A 85 -18.37 -37.60 19.48
CA ASP A 85 -18.08 -36.62 20.53
C ASP A 85 -19.04 -35.45 20.38
N ASN A 86 -20.06 -35.45 21.22
CA ASN A 86 -21.05 -34.39 21.26
C ASN A 86 -20.48 -33.25 22.11
N TYR A 87 -19.97 -32.19 21.47
CA TYR A 87 -19.52 -30.97 22.15
C TYR A 87 -20.62 -30.25 22.94
N LEU A 88 -21.88 -30.71 22.83
CA LEU A 88 -23.02 -30.29 23.65
C LEU A 88 -23.18 -31.13 24.94
N LEU A 89 -22.43 -32.23 25.10
CA LEU A 89 -22.47 -33.12 26.28
C LEU A 89 -21.27 -32.95 27.20
N ASP A 90 -20.27 -32.16 26.82
CA ASP A 90 -19.35 -31.55 27.80
C ASP A 90 -20.11 -30.40 28.50
N GLU A 91 -21.23 -30.74 29.13
CA GLU A 91 -21.88 -29.90 30.11
C GLU A 91 -20.81 -29.52 31.12
N GLU A 92 -20.57 -28.21 31.20
CA GLU A 92 -20.41 -27.45 32.43
C GLU A 92 -20.74 -28.31 33.67
N ASN A 93 -19.76 -29.13 34.11
CA ASN A 93 -19.85 -29.86 35.36
C ASN A 93 -19.81 -28.79 36.44
N GLY A 94 -21.00 -28.35 36.83
CA GLY A 94 -21.24 -27.45 37.95
C GLY A 94 -20.78 -28.12 39.23
N GLU A 95 -19.50 -28.02 39.54
CA GLU A 95 -19.00 -28.22 40.89
C GLU A 95 -19.28 -26.95 41.69
N LEU A 96 -20.48 -26.92 42.29
CA LEU A 96 -20.70 -26.26 43.57
C LEU A 96 -20.39 -27.27 44.68
N THR A 97 -19.10 -27.44 45.02
CA THR A 97 -18.65 -27.91 46.34
C THR A 97 -17.22 -27.50 46.58
#